data_AF-A0A661KIF5-F1
#
_entry.id   AF-A0A661KIF5-F1
#
_cell.length_a   1.000
_cell.length_b   1.000
_cell.length_c   1.000
_cell.angle_alpha   90.00
_cell.angle_beta   90.00
_cell.angle_gamma   90.00
#
_symmetry.space_group_name_H-M   'P 1'
#
loop_
_entity.id
_entity.type
_entity.pdbx_description
1 polymer ?
#
loop_
_entity_poly.entity_id
_entity_poly.type
_entity_poly.pdbx_seq_one_letter_code
_entity_poly.pdbx_strand_id
1 'polypeptide(L)'
;MAKLTLKSVRKRDGRMVAFDQKRITKAIYRAMQHVGEGNLDKDPLRLSNRVIRELTKRYPSSHIPTVEEIQDVVEETLIIMDFPKTAKAYILYRHERARIRDKQKLVPERVKRLVQESKKYFQNALGEFIYYRTYSRWIEEESRRETWVETVDRYLDFMRENLGNKLKETEYQEIRESILNFQAMASMRLLWSPGKAARTNNLSAYNCAYIAPDKLTDFAEIMYLLMSGTGVGFSVENQNIQQLPIVEHQTGKFLPTHVIGDSKEGWGDALTLGIKAWYEGEDVKFDYSKIRPAGARLKTMGGRSSGPEPLHSLLDFVRKKILNNQGRRLSSIDVHDIICKIGELVVNGGSEKKCAHLSF
;
A
#
# COMPACT_ATOMS: atom_id res chain seq x y z
N MET A 1 -26.25 39.99 46.29
CA MET A 1 -25.84 38.83 45.47
C MET A 1 -25.79 39.25 43.99
N ALA A 2 -24.60 39.52 43.44
CA ALA A 2 -24.48 39.87 42.02
C ALA A 2 -24.45 38.58 41.17
N LYS A 3 -25.53 38.30 40.44
CA LYS A 3 -25.56 37.31 39.34
C LYS A 3 -24.71 37.86 38.19
N LEU A 4 -23.48 37.39 38.02
CA LEU A 4 -22.75 37.56 36.77
C LEU A 4 -23.12 36.40 35.83
N THR A 5 -23.64 36.75 34.65
CA THR A 5 -24.16 35.78 33.68
C THR A 5 -23.25 35.79 32.46
N LEU A 6 -22.39 34.77 32.32
CA LEU A 6 -21.74 34.48 31.04
C LEU A 6 -22.87 34.24 30.01
N LYS A 7 -23.02 35.13 29.02
CA LYS A 7 -24.13 35.07 28.05
C LYS A 7 -23.77 34.29 26.79
N SER A 8 -22.51 34.33 26.37
CA SER A 8 -22.08 33.76 25.08
C SER A 8 -20.68 33.17 25.13
N VAL A 9 -20.40 32.28 24.19
CA VAL A 9 -19.10 31.64 23.95
C VAL A 9 -18.77 31.76 22.47
N ARG A 10 -17.51 32.12 22.18
CA ARG A 10 -16.98 32.12 20.82
C ARG A 10 -16.44 30.74 20.47
N LYS A 11 -17.07 30.08 19.48
CA LYS A 11 -16.61 28.79 18.96
C LYS A 11 -15.35 28.96 18.10
N ARG A 12 -14.68 27.83 17.88
CA ARG A 12 -13.44 27.71 17.07
C ARG A 12 -13.60 28.11 15.60
N ASP A 13 -14.84 28.11 15.09
CA ASP A 13 -15.22 28.55 13.74
C ASP A 13 -15.60 30.05 13.69
N GLY A 14 -15.41 30.78 14.79
CA GLY A 14 -15.76 32.20 14.92
C GLY A 14 -17.23 32.44 15.28
N ARG A 15 -18.09 31.41 15.30
CA ARG A 15 -19.52 31.58 15.60
C ARG A 15 -19.75 31.86 17.08
N MET A 16 -20.72 32.71 17.37
CA MET A 16 -21.16 33.04 18.72
C MET A 16 -22.34 32.16 19.10
N VAL A 17 -22.27 31.50 20.26
CA VAL A 17 -23.36 30.67 20.78
C VAL A 17 -23.68 31.04 22.21
N ALA A 18 -24.92 30.79 22.64
CA ALA A 18 -25.31 30.96 24.04
C ALA A 18 -24.45 30.07 24.97
N PHE A 19 -24.02 30.64 26.09
CA PHE A 19 -23.28 29.90 27.11
C PHE A 19 -24.20 28.89 27.80
N ASP A 20 -23.76 27.65 27.90
CA ASP A 20 -24.49 26.56 28.57
C ASP A 20 -23.55 25.76 29.47
N GLN A 21 -23.71 25.95 30.79
CA GLN A 21 -22.92 25.26 31.80
C GLN A 21 -23.06 23.73 31.71
N LYS A 22 -24.21 23.21 31.29
CA LYS A 22 -24.45 21.75 31.21
C LYS A 22 -23.44 21.07 30.29
N ARG A 23 -22.92 21.78 29.28
CA ARG A 23 -21.88 21.26 28.38
C ARG A 23 -20.55 21.04 29.10
N ILE A 24 -20.17 21.94 30.01
CA ILE A 24 -18.96 21.82 30.82
C ILE A 24 -19.12 20.64 31.79
N THR A 25 -20.25 20.59 32.50
CA THR A 25 -20.58 19.51 33.44
C THR A 25 -20.53 18.14 32.74
N LYS A 26 -21.11 18.02 31.54
CA LYS A 26 -21.11 16.77 30.76
C LYS A 26 -19.71 16.38 30.26
N ALA A 27 -18.88 17.36 29.90
CA ALA A 27 -17.50 17.10 29.47
C ALA A 27 -16.65 16.57 30.64
N ILE A 28 -16.77 17.20 31.82
CA ILE A 28 -16.10 16.75 33.05
C ILE A 28 -16.61 15.36 33.46
N TYR A 29 -17.93 15.15 33.48
CA TYR A 29 -18.54 13.85 33.79
C TYR A 29 -17.96 12.73 32.92
N ARG A 30 -17.87 12.94 31.60
CA ARG A 30 -17.33 11.93 30.68
C ARG A 30 -15.86 11.62 30.95
N ALA A 31 -15.06 12.63 31.30
CA ALA A 31 -13.66 12.42 31.65
C ALA A 31 -13.53 11.64 32.97
N MET A 32 -14.31 12.00 33.99
CA MET A 32 -14.33 11.31 35.29
C MET A 32 -14.84 9.86 35.14
N GLN A 33 -15.88 9.65 34.33
CA GLN A 33 -16.42 8.32 34.03
C GLN A 33 -15.39 7.43 33.32
N HIS A 34 -14.59 8.00 32.41
CA HIS A 34 -13.58 7.26 31.67
C HIS A 34 -12.43 6.77 32.57
N VAL A 35 -12.10 7.56 33.60
CA VAL A 35 -10.97 7.29 34.50
C VAL A 35 -11.41 6.57 35.79
N GLY A 36 -12.69 6.68 36.17
CA GLY A 36 -13.22 6.14 37.42
C GLY A 36 -12.76 6.92 38.65
N GLU A 37 -12.71 8.26 38.57
CA GLU A 37 -12.24 9.14 39.66
C GLU A 37 -13.35 10.06 40.16
N GLY A 38 -13.50 10.16 41.49
CA GLY A 38 -14.49 11.00 42.15
C GLY A 38 -15.91 10.42 42.23
N ASN A 39 -16.82 11.17 42.84
CA ASN A 39 -18.25 10.87 42.90
C ASN A 39 -18.96 11.50 41.70
N LEU A 40 -19.35 10.66 40.73
CA LEU A 40 -19.96 11.09 39.47
C LEU A 40 -21.28 11.86 39.62
N ASP A 41 -22.00 11.70 40.74
CA ASP A 41 -23.27 12.38 41.00
C ASP A 41 -23.08 13.81 41.51
N LYS A 42 -21.96 14.08 42.21
CA LYS A 42 -21.72 15.35 42.91
C LYS A 42 -20.59 16.17 42.31
N ASP A 43 -19.48 15.54 41.96
CA ASP A 43 -18.24 16.23 41.61
C ASP A 43 -18.28 16.94 40.25
N PRO A 44 -18.89 16.39 39.18
CA PRO A 44 -18.96 17.10 37.90
C PRO A 44 -19.67 18.45 37.98
N LEU A 45 -20.77 18.53 38.76
CA LEU A 45 -21.50 19.78 38.97
C LEU A 45 -20.70 20.73 39.86
N ARG A 46 -20.07 20.22 40.92
CA ARG A 46 -19.20 21.01 41.81
C ARG A 46 -18.03 21.64 41.07
N LEU A 47 -17.33 20.85 40.24
CA LEU A 47 -16.22 21.29 39.40
C LEU A 47 -16.69 22.31 38.35
N SER A 48 -17.81 22.03 37.68
CA SER A 48 -18.41 22.96 36.73
C SER A 48 -18.77 24.32 37.37
N ASN A 49 -19.32 24.31 38.59
CA ASN A 49 -19.59 25.55 39.35
C ASN A 49 -18.30 26.31 39.69
N ARG A 50 -17.22 25.59 40.01
CA ARG A 50 -15.92 26.20 40.28
C ARG A 50 -15.34 26.83 39.01
N VAL A 51 -15.41 26.14 37.88
CA VAL A 51 -14.99 26.66 36.56
C VAL A 51 -15.72 27.95 36.23
N ILE A 52 -17.03 28.05 36.47
CA ILE A 52 -17.77 29.29 36.24
C ILE A 52 -17.27 30.43 37.14
N ARG A 53 -16.99 30.15 38.41
CA ARG A 53 -16.44 31.16 39.32
C ARG A 53 -15.08 31.66 38.86
N GLU A 54 -14.20 30.76 38.42
CA GLU A 54 -12.87 31.13 37.91
C GLU A 54 -12.97 31.91 36.59
N LEU A 55 -13.85 31.51 35.66
CA LEU A 55 -14.09 32.27 34.43
C LEU A 55 -14.59 33.69 34.73
N THR A 56 -15.49 33.83 35.71
CA THR A 56 -16.06 35.12 36.11
C THR A 56 -15.05 36.00 36.84
N LYS A 57 -14.09 35.39 37.55
CA LYS A 57 -13.01 36.09 38.24
C LYS A 57 -11.91 36.53 37.28
N ARG A 58 -11.59 35.70 36.28
CA ARG A 58 -10.45 35.89 35.36
C ARG A 58 -10.78 36.86 34.22
N TYR A 59 -12.04 36.97 33.82
CA TYR A 59 -12.46 37.77 32.67
C TYR A 59 -13.55 38.79 33.06
N PRO A 60 -13.50 40.03 32.52
CA PRO A 60 -14.54 41.03 32.76
C PRO A 60 -15.87 40.62 32.10
N SER A 61 -16.99 41.17 32.58
CA SER A 61 -18.34 40.89 32.05
C SER A 61 -18.52 41.18 30.55
N SER A 62 -17.63 42.00 29.97
CA SER A 62 -17.61 42.34 28.54
C SER A 62 -16.83 41.33 27.69
N HIS A 63 -16.01 40.47 28.29
CA HIS A 63 -15.23 39.46 27.56
C HIS A 63 -16.09 38.29 27.17
N ILE A 64 -15.92 37.81 25.93
CA ILE A 64 -16.61 36.63 25.45
C ILE A 64 -15.60 35.48 25.36
N PRO A 65 -15.65 34.51 26.30
CA PRO A 65 -14.65 33.46 26.35
C PRO A 65 -14.72 32.59 25.10
N THR A 66 -13.55 32.19 24.63
CA THR A 66 -13.38 31.18 23.60
C THR A 66 -13.54 29.78 24.19
N VAL A 67 -13.76 28.80 23.32
CA VAL A 67 -13.78 27.38 23.73
C VAL A 67 -12.44 26.96 24.36
N GLU A 68 -11.31 27.50 23.92
CA GLU A 68 -10.00 27.15 24.49
C GLU A 68 -9.84 27.71 25.90
N GLU A 69 -10.17 29.00 26.11
CA GLU A 69 -10.09 29.63 27.43
C GLU A 69 -10.97 28.90 28.47
N ILE A 70 -12.14 28.39 28.07
CA ILE A 70 -12.98 27.57 28.95
C ILE A 70 -12.31 26.23 29.26
N GLN A 71 -11.67 25.61 28.26
CA GLN A 71 -10.99 24.33 28.44
C GLN A 71 -9.77 24.47 29.36
N ASP A 72 -8.99 25.53 29.22
CA ASP A 72 -7.84 25.82 30.09
C ASP A 72 -8.28 25.96 31.55
N VAL A 73 -9.37 26.70 31.81
CA VAL A 73 -9.90 26.84 33.16
C VAL A 73 -10.46 25.52 33.71
N VAL A 74 -11.03 24.64 32.87
CA VAL A 74 -11.44 23.30 33.28
C VAL A 74 -10.24 22.46 33.71
N GLU A 75 -9.16 22.48 32.95
CA GLU A 75 -7.93 21.75 33.25
C GLU A 75 -7.29 22.24 34.56
N GLU A 76 -7.11 23.55 34.72
CA GLU A 76 -6.61 24.16 35.95
C GLU A 76 -7.49 23.80 37.16
N THR A 77 -8.81 23.86 37.00
CA THR A 77 -9.76 23.56 38.08
C THR A 77 -9.69 22.09 38.50
N LEU A 78 -9.55 21.16 37.55
CA LEU A 78 -9.40 19.73 37.86
C LEU A 78 -8.13 19.45 38.66
N ILE A 79 -7.03 20.16 38.36
CA ILE A 79 -5.76 20.03 39.08
C ILE A 79 -5.88 20.59 40.51
N ILE A 80 -6.40 21.82 40.65
CA ILE A 80 -6.51 22.51 41.95
C ILE A 80 -7.48 21.80 42.90
N MET A 81 -8.50 21.15 42.35
CA MET A 81 -9.52 20.44 43.11
C MET A 81 -9.14 18.98 43.43
N ASP A 82 -7.88 18.58 43.18
CA ASP A 82 -7.32 17.26 43.47
C ASP A 82 -7.94 16.09 42.66
N PHE A 83 -8.18 16.33 41.35
CA PHE A 83 -8.59 15.30 40.38
C PHE A 83 -7.51 15.09 39.29
N PRO A 84 -6.29 14.67 39.66
CA PRO A 84 -5.15 14.63 38.74
C PRO A 84 -5.31 13.59 37.63
N LYS A 85 -5.98 12.45 37.87
CA LYS A 85 -6.15 11.43 36.83
C LYS A 85 -7.15 11.89 35.77
N THR A 86 -8.24 12.53 36.19
CA THR A 86 -9.23 13.15 35.32
C THR A 86 -8.64 14.31 34.53
N ALA A 87 -7.85 15.17 35.18
CA ALA A 87 -7.15 16.28 34.51
C ALA A 87 -6.27 15.75 33.37
N LYS A 88 -5.42 14.74 33.65
CA LYS A 88 -4.54 14.12 32.65
C LYS A 88 -5.33 13.54 31.47
N ALA A 89 -6.42 12.80 31.74
CA ALA A 89 -7.26 12.22 30.69
C ALA A 89 -7.95 13.29 29.84
N TYR A 90 -8.41 14.37 30.47
CA TYR A 90 -9.04 15.50 29.79
C TYR A 90 -8.06 16.21 28.83
N ILE A 91 -6.84 16.49 29.30
CA ILE A 91 -5.75 17.11 28.51
C ILE A 91 -5.40 16.23 27.30
N LEU A 92 -5.18 14.93 27.51
CA LEU A 92 -4.84 13.98 26.44
C LEU A 92 -5.95 13.89 25.38
N TYR A 93 -7.22 13.84 25.80
CA TYR A 93 -8.35 13.83 24.87
C TYR A 93 -8.45 15.12 24.07
N ARG A 94 -8.21 16.29 24.69
CA ARG A 94 -8.18 17.59 24.00
C ARG A 94 -7.08 17.61 22.93
N HIS A 95 -5.88 17.17 23.30
CA HIS A 95 -4.72 17.10 22.41
C HIS A 95 -4.99 16.18 21.21
N GLU A 96 -5.50 14.97 21.44
CA GLU A 96 -5.83 14.03 20.34
C GLU A 96 -6.90 14.60 19.40
N ARG A 97 -7.93 15.25 19.96
CA ARG A 97 -8.97 15.89 19.15
C ARG A 97 -8.47 17.13 18.42
N ALA A 98 -7.47 17.85 18.96
CA ALA A 98 -6.80 18.95 18.26
C ALA A 98 -6.02 18.40 17.06
N ARG A 99 -5.23 17.34 17.25
CA ARG A 99 -4.51 16.64 16.18
C ARG A 99 -5.42 16.14 15.08
N ILE A 100 -6.57 15.54 15.42
CA ILE A 100 -7.58 15.10 14.44
C ILE A 100 -8.15 16.30 13.67
N ARG A 101 -8.41 17.42 14.35
CA ARG A 101 -8.92 18.65 13.71
C ARG A 101 -7.90 19.32 12.80
N ASP A 102 -6.64 19.33 13.17
CA ASP A 102 -5.56 19.86 12.32
C ASP A 102 -5.45 19.02 11.04
N LYS A 103 -5.50 17.69 11.17
CA LYS A 103 -5.59 16.79 10.01
C LYS A 103 -6.83 17.04 9.14
N GLN A 104 -7.98 17.41 9.72
CA GLN A 104 -9.19 17.76 8.96
C GLN A 104 -9.13 19.15 8.29
N LYS A 105 -8.46 20.13 8.90
CA LYS A 105 -8.26 21.48 8.32
C LYS A 105 -7.31 21.47 7.11
N LEU A 106 -6.38 20.52 7.08
CA LEU A 106 -5.39 20.36 6.00
C LEU A 106 -5.96 19.77 4.69
N VAL A 107 -7.17 19.22 4.69
CA VAL A 107 -7.75 18.62 3.47
C VAL A 107 -8.39 19.72 2.61
N PRO A 108 -7.84 20.04 1.42
CA PRO A 108 -8.37 21.08 0.56
C PRO A 108 -9.83 20.81 0.16
N GLU A 109 -10.63 21.85 -0.02
CA GLU A 109 -12.05 21.72 -0.35
C GLU A 109 -12.27 20.98 -1.68
N ARG A 110 -11.35 21.14 -2.64
CA ARG A 110 -11.29 20.35 -3.89
C ARG A 110 -11.27 18.84 -3.60
N VAL A 111 -10.40 18.38 -2.70
CA VAL A 111 -10.26 16.95 -2.37
C VAL A 111 -11.53 16.41 -1.73
N LYS A 112 -12.17 17.18 -0.85
CA LYS A 112 -13.45 16.78 -0.25
C LYS A 112 -14.53 16.57 -1.32
N ARG A 113 -14.62 17.47 -2.31
CA ARG A 113 -15.56 17.32 -3.43
C ARG A 113 -15.28 16.07 -4.24
N LEU A 114 -14.02 15.82 -4.62
CA LEU A 114 -13.62 14.64 -5.40
C LEU A 114 -13.94 13.33 -4.68
N VAL A 115 -13.73 13.26 -3.37
CA VAL A 115 -14.09 12.10 -2.55
C VAL A 115 -15.61 11.92 -2.52
N GLN A 116 -16.37 12.99 -2.29
CA GLN A 116 -17.83 12.92 -2.28
C GLN A 116 -18.42 12.53 -3.63
N GLU A 117 -17.83 13.00 -4.72
CA GLU A 117 -18.21 12.63 -6.08
C GLU A 117 -17.93 11.14 -6.35
N SER A 118 -16.72 10.69 -6.04
CA SER A 118 -16.32 9.29 -6.22
C SER A 118 -17.15 8.31 -5.38
N LYS A 119 -17.57 8.74 -4.18
CA LYS A 119 -18.36 7.90 -3.27
C LYS A 119 -19.71 7.49 -3.86
N LYS A 120 -20.29 8.30 -4.76
CA LYS A 120 -21.60 8.04 -5.37
C LYS A 120 -21.63 6.77 -6.22
N TYR A 121 -20.48 6.38 -6.78
CA TYR A 121 -20.39 5.24 -7.68
C TYR A 121 -20.34 3.88 -6.94
N PHE A 122 -19.92 3.88 -5.67
CA PHE A 122 -19.79 2.63 -4.91
C PHE A 122 -21.14 2.19 -4.35
N GLN A 123 -21.56 0.98 -4.72
CA GLN A 123 -22.81 0.38 -4.20
C GLN A 123 -22.75 0.05 -2.71
N ASN A 124 -21.55 -0.26 -2.20
CA ASN A 124 -21.36 -0.63 -0.80
C ASN A 124 -19.96 -0.22 -0.28
N ALA A 125 -19.85 -0.11 1.05
CA ALA A 125 -18.62 0.31 1.72
C ALA A 125 -17.46 -0.69 1.56
N LEU A 126 -17.77 -1.98 1.32
CA LEU A 126 -16.75 -3.01 1.12
C LEU A 126 -16.02 -2.81 -0.22
N GLY A 127 -16.75 -2.53 -1.29
CA GLY A 127 -16.19 -2.21 -2.61
C GLY A 127 -15.32 -0.96 -2.57
N GLU A 128 -15.80 0.08 -1.89
CA GLU A 128 -15.03 1.32 -1.64
C GLU A 128 -13.71 1.01 -0.90
N PHE A 129 -13.78 0.22 0.17
CA PHE A 129 -12.59 -0.19 0.93
C PHE A 129 -11.59 -1.01 0.10
N ILE A 130 -12.07 -2.00 -0.66
CA ILE A 130 -11.22 -2.84 -1.52
C ILE A 130 -10.51 -1.99 -2.57
N TYR A 131 -11.23 -1.02 -3.15
CA TYR A 131 -10.66 -0.06 -4.10
C TYR A 131 -9.51 0.73 -3.48
N TYR A 132 -9.72 1.40 -2.34
CA TYR A 132 -8.68 2.20 -1.70
C TYR A 132 -7.47 1.39 -1.24
N ARG A 133 -7.70 0.13 -0.85
CA ARG A 133 -6.62 -0.79 -0.46
C ARG A 133 -5.77 -1.25 -1.65
N THR A 134 -6.39 -1.46 -2.82
CA THR A 134 -5.78 -2.26 -3.90
C THR A 134 -5.41 -1.44 -5.13
N TYR A 135 -6.32 -0.58 -5.61
CA TYR A 135 -6.17 0.11 -6.88
C TYR A 135 -5.77 1.57 -6.72
N SER A 136 -6.19 2.20 -5.63
CA SER A 136 -5.91 3.60 -5.35
C SER A 136 -4.42 3.84 -5.06
N ARG A 137 -3.75 4.54 -5.97
CA ARG A 137 -2.37 5.01 -5.82
C ARG A 137 -2.23 6.14 -4.81
N TRP A 138 -1.04 6.22 -4.21
CA TRP A 138 -0.64 7.33 -3.37
C TRP A 138 -0.09 8.48 -4.23
N ILE A 139 -0.59 9.69 -4.00
CA ILE A 139 -0.14 10.94 -4.61
C ILE A 139 0.73 11.64 -3.57
N GLU A 140 2.05 11.64 -3.77
CA GLU A 140 3.00 12.15 -2.79
C GLU A 140 2.84 13.67 -2.60
N GLU A 141 2.59 14.40 -3.68
CA GLU A 141 2.44 15.87 -3.70
C GLU A 141 1.22 16.34 -2.88
N GLU A 142 0.14 15.57 -2.92
CA GLU A 142 -1.10 15.87 -2.18
C GLU A 142 -1.24 15.07 -0.88
N SER A 143 -0.24 14.24 -0.54
CA SER A 143 -0.20 13.40 0.67
C SER A 143 -1.51 12.62 0.91
N ARG A 144 -2.06 12.05 -0.16
CA ARG A 144 -3.33 11.31 -0.12
C ARG A 144 -3.37 10.19 -1.15
N ARG A 145 -4.44 9.40 -1.07
CA ARG A 145 -4.80 8.41 -2.09
C ARG A 145 -5.66 9.05 -3.18
N GLU A 146 -5.50 8.56 -4.41
CA GLU A 146 -6.37 8.93 -5.54
C GLU A 146 -7.81 8.48 -5.28
N THR A 147 -8.76 9.19 -5.87
CA THR A 147 -10.18 8.86 -5.83
C THR A 147 -10.58 7.99 -7.03
N TRP A 148 -11.76 7.37 -7.00
CA TRP A 148 -12.21 6.47 -8.07
C TRP A 148 -12.20 7.16 -9.43
N VAL A 149 -12.71 8.39 -9.49
CA VAL A 149 -12.73 9.19 -10.71
C VAL A 149 -11.31 9.42 -11.23
N GLU A 150 -10.37 9.81 -10.36
CA GLU A 150 -8.97 10.01 -10.74
C GLU A 150 -8.29 8.71 -11.22
N THR A 151 -8.63 7.56 -10.63
CA THR A 151 -8.14 6.24 -11.09
C THR A 151 -8.61 5.92 -12.50
N VAL A 152 -9.90 6.17 -12.79
CA VAL A 152 -10.48 5.91 -14.11
C VAL A 152 -9.91 6.86 -15.15
N ASP A 153 -9.77 8.14 -14.81
CA ASP A 153 -9.16 9.15 -15.69
C ASP A 153 -7.71 8.78 -16.01
N ARG A 154 -6.92 8.39 -14.99
CA ARG A 154 -5.55 7.91 -15.17
C ARG A 154 -5.46 6.70 -16.09
N TYR A 155 -6.43 5.79 -16.02
CA TYR A 155 -6.49 4.64 -16.93
C TYR A 155 -6.80 5.08 -18.36
N LEU A 156 -7.82 5.93 -18.55
CA LEU A 156 -8.22 6.40 -19.87
C LEU A 156 -7.18 7.28 -20.55
N ASP A 157 -6.49 8.14 -19.80
CA ASP A 157 -5.41 8.95 -20.34
C ASP A 157 -4.28 8.06 -20.88
N PHE A 158 -3.96 6.98 -20.16
CA PHE A 158 -3.01 6.00 -20.65
C PHE A 158 -3.51 5.25 -21.89
N MET A 159 -4.80 4.90 -21.95
CA MET A 159 -5.38 4.29 -23.15
C MET A 159 -5.37 5.27 -24.33
N ARG A 160 -5.70 6.54 -24.11
CA ARG A 160 -5.72 7.60 -25.12
C ARG A 160 -4.32 7.84 -25.69
N GLU A 161 -3.29 7.83 -24.84
CA GLU A 161 -1.88 7.90 -25.26
C GLU A 161 -1.50 6.76 -26.22
N ASN A 162 -1.97 5.52 -25.97
CA ASN A 162 -1.57 4.34 -26.74
C ASN A 162 -2.45 4.06 -27.97
N LEU A 163 -3.73 4.44 -27.92
CA LEU A 163 -4.69 4.22 -28.99
C LEU A 163 -4.80 5.42 -29.93
N GLY A 164 -4.50 6.63 -29.46
CA GLY A 164 -4.62 7.86 -30.22
C GLY A 164 -5.99 7.98 -30.88
N ASN A 165 -5.99 8.19 -32.20
CA ASN A 165 -7.17 8.42 -33.02
C ASN A 165 -7.96 7.15 -33.38
N LYS A 166 -7.61 5.98 -32.81
CA LYS A 166 -8.38 4.74 -33.05
C LYS A 166 -9.77 4.79 -32.41
N LEU A 167 -9.99 5.67 -31.45
CA LEU A 167 -11.27 5.92 -30.80
C LEU A 167 -11.59 7.42 -30.87
N LYS A 168 -12.88 7.73 -31.02
CA LYS A 168 -13.43 9.08 -30.97
C LYS A 168 -13.58 9.55 -29.52
N GLU A 169 -13.59 10.86 -29.29
CA GLU A 169 -13.81 11.41 -27.94
C GLU A 169 -15.16 11.02 -27.33
N THR A 170 -16.20 10.83 -28.17
CA THR A 170 -17.49 10.31 -27.71
C THR A 170 -17.39 8.89 -27.17
N GLU A 171 -16.55 8.05 -27.79
CA GLU A 171 -16.33 6.67 -27.36
C GLU A 171 -15.52 6.62 -26.06
N TYR A 172 -14.50 7.49 -25.91
CA TYR A 172 -13.78 7.61 -24.63
C TYR A 172 -14.71 8.05 -23.49
N GLN A 173 -15.64 8.98 -23.75
CA GLN A 173 -16.60 9.41 -22.75
C GLN A 173 -17.58 8.29 -22.37
N GLU A 174 -18.07 7.52 -23.34
CA GLU A 174 -18.93 6.37 -23.09
C GLU A 174 -18.21 5.29 -22.26
N ILE A 175 -16.97 4.96 -22.61
CA ILE A 175 -16.14 4.00 -21.87
C ILE A 175 -15.90 4.52 -20.44
N ARG A 176 -15.62 5.82 -20.28
CA ARG A 176 -15.44 6.45 -18.98
C ARG A 176 -16.66 6.28 -18.09
N GLU A 177 -17.84 6.61 -18.59
CA GLU A 177 -19.09 6.49 -17.85
C GLU A 177 -19.41 5.04 -17.52
N SER A 178 -19.16 4.12 -18.46
CA SER A 178 -19.36 2.68 -18.25
C SER A 178 -18.47 2.13 -17.13
N ILE A 179 -17.20 2.56 -17.07
CA ILE A 179 -16.26 2.16 -16.00
C ILE A 179 -16.65 2.80 -14.68
N LEU A 180 -16.94 4.10 -14.66
CA LEU A 180 -17.32 4.81 -13.44
C LEU A 180 -18.53 4.17 -12.76
N ASN A 181 -19.54 3.78 -13.53
CA ASN A 181 -20.76 3.15 -13.06
C ASN A 181 -20.67 1.64 -12.86
N PHE A 182 -19.47 1.03 -12.97
CA PHE A 182 -19.25 -0.41 -12.86
C PHE A 182 -20.07 -1.26 -13.86
N GLN A 183 -20.49 -0.68 -15.00
CA GLN A 183 -21.20 -1.40 -16.07
C GLN A 183 -20.23 -2.28 -16.88
N ALA A 184 -19.00 -1.80 -17.07
CA ALA A 184 -17.91 -2.54 -17.67
C ALA A 184 -16.63 -2.26 -16.88
N MET A 185 -15.78 -3.26 -16.68
CA MET A 185 -14.53 -3.11 -15.94
C MET A 185 -13.33 -3.20 -16.87
N ALA A 186 -12.39 -2.26 -16.70
CA ALA A 186 -11.07 -2.38 -17.30
C ALA A 186 -10.29 -3.57 -16.71
N SER A 187 -9.23 -3.98 -17.41
CA SER A 187 -8.24 -4.91 -16.84
C SER A 187 -7.78 -4.40 -15.47
N MET A 188 -8.07 -5.16 -14.41
CA MET A 188 -7.68 -4.80 -13.03
C MET A 188 -6.17 -4.54 -12.92
N ARG A 189 -5.38 -5.24 -13.73
CA ARG A 189 -3.94 -5.08 -13.80
C ARG A 189 -3.58 -3.71 -14.36
N LEU A 190 -4.17 -3.34 -15.49
CA LEU A 190 -3.95 -2.05 -16.14
C LEU A 190 -4.69 -0.88 -15.47
N LEU A 191 -5.64 -1.14 -14.58
CA LEU A 191 -6.22 -0.14 -13.68
C LEU A 191 -5.20 0.26 -12.59
N TRP A 192 -4.38 -0.71 -12.16
CA TRP A 192 -3.34 -0.53 -11.15
C TRP A 192 -2.00 -0.03 -11.70
N SER A 193 -1.54 -0.51 -12.87
CA SER A 193 -0.19 -0.25 -13.44
C SER A 193 -0.05 0.84 -14.53
N PRO A 194 -1.08 1.59 -14.98
CA PRO A 194 -0.93 2.43 -16.17
C PRO A 194 0.02 3.62 -15.88
N GLY A 195 0.64 4.15 -16.93
CA GLY A 195 1.70 5.15 -16.84
C GLY A 195 3.09 4.52 -16.70
N LYS A 196 3.94 5.03 -15.80
CA LYS A 196 5.37 4.67 -15.74
C LYS A 196 5.65 3.16 -15.70
N ALA A 197 4.89 2.39 -14.89
CA ALA A 197 5.10 0.95 -14.80
C ALA A 197 4.83 0.23 -16.14
N ALA A 198 3.69 0.52 -16.77
CA ALA A 198 3.33 -0.02 -18.08
C ALA A 198 4.23 0.47 -19.23
N ARG A 199 4.72 1.71 -19.18
CA ARG A 199 5.67 2.25 -20.17
C ARG A 199 7.06 1.61 -20.06
N THR A 200 7.51 1.31 -18.84
CA THR A 200 8.80 0.63 -18.63
C THR A 200 8.72 -0.85 -18.96
N ASN A 201 7.63 -1.52 -18.60
CA ASN A 201 7.43 -2.93 -18.87
C ASN A 201 5.95 -3.21 -19.14
N ASN A 202 5.63 -3.50 -20.40
CA ASN A 202 4.27 -3.76 -20.87
C ASN A 202 3.65 -5.01 -20.23
N LEU A 203 4.44 -5.98 -19.77
CA LEU A 203 3.93 -7.15 -19.00
C LEU A 203 3.17 -6.73 -17.75
N SER A 204 3.47 -5.55 -17.21
CA SER A 204 2.70 -5.00 -16.09
C SER A 204 1.22 -4.73 -16.43
N ALA A 205 0.80 -4.84 -17.69
CA ALA A 205 -0.60 -4.80 -18.13
C ALA A 205 -1.26 -6.19 -18.21
N TYR A 206 -0.48 -7.27 -18.28
CA TYR A 206 -0.94 -8.64 -18.47
C TYR A 206 -0.87 -9.43 -17.16
N ASN A 207 -1.94 -10.16 -16.85
CA ASN A 207 -2.06 -10.85 -15.57
C ASN A 207 -1.69 -12.33 -15.64
N CYS A 208 -1.85 -12.97 -16.81
CA CYS A 208 -1.55 -14.39 -17.02
C CYS A 208 -0.80 -14.60 -18.34
N ALA A 209 0.05 -15.61 -18.38
CA ALA A 209 0.79 -16.08 -19.55
C ALA A 209 0.90 -17.62 -19.52
N TYR A 210 1.31 -18.21 -20.65
CA TYR A 210 1.56 -19.64 -20.79
C TYR A 210 2.85 -19.89 -21.55
N ILE A 211 3.63 -20.89 -21.16
CA ILE A 211 4.84 -21.32 -21.85
C ILE A 211 5.06 -22.82 -21.71
N ALA A 212 5.43 -23.50 -22.80
CA ALA A 212 5.83 -24.89 -22.80
C ALA A 212 7.35 -24.95 -23.07
N PRO A 213 8.19 -25.01 -22.02
CA PRO A 213 9.64 -24.82 -22.15
C PRO A 213 10.28 -25.85 -23.09
N ASP A 214 10.92 -25.35 -24.15
CA ASP A 214 11.69 -26.12 -25.13
C ASP A 214 13.13 -25.61 -25.29
N LYS A 215 13.45 -24.45 -24.71
CA LYS A 215 14.80 -23.85 -24.72
C LYS A 215 15.27 -23.54 -23.31
N LEU A 216 16.60 -23.51 -23.14
CA LEU A 216 17.25 -23.11 -21.89
C LEU A 216 16.92 -21.68 -21.46
N THR A 217 16.61 -20.79 -22.42
CA THR A 217 16.23 -19.40 -22.13
C THR A 217 14.84 -19.28 -21.51
N ASP A 218 13.97 -20.28 -21.70
CA ASP A 218 12.58 -20.21 -21.25
C ASP A 218 12.48 -20.17 -19.72
N PHE A 219 13.44 -20.78 -19.02
CA PHE A 219 13.53 -20.69 -17.56
C PHE A 219 13.69 -19.24 -17.08
N ALA A 220 14.55 -18.47 -17.74
CA ALA A 220 14.74 -17.05 -17.43
C ALA A 220 13.52 -16.21 -17.84
N GLU A 221 12.85 -16.57 -18.94
CA GLU A 221 11.61 -15.92 -19.37
C GLU A 221 10.48 -16.14 -18.35
N ILE A 222 10.29 -17.38 -17.89
CA ILE A 222 9.35 -17.72 -16.81
C ILE A 222 9.64 -16.89 -15.57
N MET A 223 10.90 -16.81 -15.15
CA MET A 223 11.31 -15.99 -14.01
C MET A 223 10.96 -14.51 -14.22
N TYR A 224 11.27 -13.96 -15.40
CA TYR A 224 11.03 -12.57 -15.73
C TYR A 224 9.53 -12.22 -15.76
N LEU A 225 8.69 -13.10 -16.31
CA LEU A 225 7.22 -12.98 -16.32
C LEU A 225 6.67 -12.97 -14.88
N LEU A 226 7.10 -13.93 -14.06
CA LEU A 226 6.66 -14.04 -12.66
C LEU A 226 7.12 -12.82 -11.84
N MET A 227 8.37 -12.37 -11.98
CA MET A 227 8.88 -11.15 -11.35
C MET A 227 8.18 -9.87 -11.86
N SER A 228 7.54 -9.94 -13.02
CA SER A 228 6.67 -8.90 -13.57
C SER A 228 5.24 -8.95 -13.03
N GLY A 229 4.94 -9.91 -12.16
CA GLY A 229 3.66 -10.12 -11.50
C GLY A 229 2.58 -10.66 -12.43
N THR A 230 3.00 -11.36 -13.48
CA THR A 230 2.18 -12.12 -14.41
C THR A 230 2.25 -13.58 -13.99
N GLY A 231 1.12 -14.23 -13.72
CA GLY A 231 1.08 -15.66 -13.45
C GLY A 231 1.42 -16.46 -14.70
N VAL A 232 2.22 -17.51 -14.57
CA VAL A 232 2.66 -18.32 -15.71
C VAL A 232 2.18 -19.75 -15.53
N GLY A 233 1.27 -20.17 -16.40
CA GLY A 233 0.98 -21.58 -16.62
C GLY A 233 2.07 -22.21 -17.47
N PHE A 234 2.38 -23.47 -17.24
CA PHE A 234 3.40 -24.15 -18.04
C PHE A 234 3.08 -25.62 -18.25
N SER A 235 3.65 -26.21 -19.29
CA SER A 235 3.54 -27.64 -19.59
C SER A 235 4.92 -28.28 -19.68
N VAL A 236 5.14 -29.36 -18.94
CA VAL A 236 6.39 -30.14 -18.93
C VAL A 236 6.21 -31.48 -19.63
N GLU A 237 5.33 -31.54 -20.62
CA GLU A 237 5.13 -32.75 -21.42
C GLU A 237 6.45 -33.20 -22.08
N ASN A 238 6.61 -34.52 -22.20
CA ASN A 238 7.83 -35.12 -22.75
C ASN A 238 8.22 -34.55 -24.12
N GLN A 239 7.24 -34.21 -24.97
CA GLN A 239 7.49 -33.66 -26.31
C GLN A 239 8.23 -32.31 -26.30
N ASN A 240 8.06 -31.51 -25.24
CA ASN A 240 8.79 -30.25 -25.06
C ASN A 240 10.14 -30.52 -24.39
N ILE A 241 10.15 -31.29 -23.30
CA ILE A 241 11.34 -31.47 -22.48
C ILE A 241 12.46 -32.23 -23.21
N GLN A 242 12.10 -33.16 -24.11
CA GLN A 242 13.07 -33.88 -24.93
C GLN A 242 13.82 -32.98 -25.93
N GLN A 243 13.37 -31.74 -26.16
CA GLN A 243 14.06 -30.78 -27.01
C GLN A 243 15.24 -30.11 -26.29
N LEU A 244 15.24 -30.07 -24.95
CA LEU A 244 16.35 -29.54 -24.16
C LEU A 244 17.60 -30.41 -24.34
N PRO A 245 18.80 -29.82 -24.48
CA PRO A 245 20.03 -30.56 -24.76
C PRO A 245 20.39 -31.58 -23.67
N ILE A 246 21.33 -32.46 -23.97
CA ILE A 246 21.95 -33.33 -22.95
C ILE A 246 22.88 -32.45 -22.10
N VAL A 247 22.94 -32.71 -20.80
CA VAL A 247 23.88 -32.03 -19.91
C VAL A 247 25.27 -32.64 -20.10
N GLU A 248 26.24 -31.83 -20.50
CA GLU A 248 27.62 -32.28 -20.67
C GLU A 248 28.32 -32.55 -19.33
N HIS A 249 29.34 -33.40 -19.35
CA HIS A 249 30.16 -33.65 -18.17
C HIS A 249 31.00 -32.43 -17.80
N GLN A 250 31.08 -32.13 -16.51
CA GLN A 250 31.80 -30.98 -15.99
C GLN A 250 33.30 -31.12 -16.24
N THR A 251 33.86 -30.12 -16.90
CA THR A 251 35.28 -30.02 -17.29
C THR A 251 36.17 -29.42 -16.19
N GLY A 252 35.55 -28.83 -15.17
CA GLY A 252 36.24 -28.08 -14.11
C GLY A 252 36.63 -26.65 -14.51
N LYS A 253 36.30 -26.20 -15.73
CA LYS A 253 36.50 -24.81 -16.17
C LYS A 253 35.46 -23.88 -15.54
N PHE A 254 35.93 -22.69 -15.17
CA PHE A 254 35.08 -21.63 -14.66
C PHE A 254 35.08 -20.45 -15.62
N LEU A 255 33.88 -19.98 -15.96
CA LEU A 255 33.68 -18.68 -16.58
C LEU A 255 34.11 -17.55 -15.65
N PRO A 256 34.42 -16.36 -16.19
CA PRO A 256 34.65 -15.16 -15.39
C PRO A 256 33.48 -14.91 -14.43
N THR A 257 33.80 -14.39 -13.24
CA THR A 257 32.76 -14.07 -12.23
C THR A 257 31.78 -13.06 -12.79
N HIS A 258 30.49 -13.41 -12.78
CA HIS A 258 29.44 -12.56 -13.31
C HIS A 258 28.83 -11.70 -12.20
N VAL A 259 28.91 -10.37 -12.37
CA VAL A 259 28.32 -9.41 -11.44
C VAL A 259 26.87 -9.16 -11.82
N ILE A 260 25.94 -9.55 -10.95
CA ILE A 260 24.50 -9.50 -11.23
C ILE A 260 23.99 -8.06 -11.15
N GLY A 261 23.25 -7.62 -12.18
CA GLY A 261 22.58 -6.33 -12.18
C GLY A 261 21.38 -6.27 -11.22
N ASP A 262 21.15 -5.13 -10.57
CA ASP A 262 20.02 -4.90 -9.64
C ASP A 262 18.68 -4.63 -10.36
N SER A 263 18.32 -5.55 -11.25
CA SER A 263 17.13 -5.49 -12.12
C SER A 263 16.60 -6.90 -12.39
N LYS A 264 15.37 -7.02 -12.88
CA LYS A 264 14.78 -8.34 -13.19
C LYS A 264 15.52 -8.98 -14.37
N GLU A 265 15.91 -8.14 -15.31
CA GLU A 265 16.70 -8.46 -16.49
C GLU A 265 18.06 -9.02 -16.05
N GLY A 266 18.76 -8.34 -15.13
CA GLY A 266 20.03 -8.84 -14.58
C GLY A 266 19.90 -10.19 -13.86
N TRP A 267 18.78 -10.45 -13.18
CA TRP A 267 18.51 -11.77 -12.59
C TRP A 267 18.28 -12.82 -13.68
N GLY A 268 17.52 -12.48 -14.73
CA GLY A 268 17.30 -13.33 -15.91
C GLY A 268 18.60 -13.66 -16.66
N ASP A 269 19.48 -12.67 -16.83
CA ASP A 269 20.80 -12.83 -17.45
C ASP A 269 21.67 -13.79 -16.63
N ALA A 270 21.68 -13.64 -15.31
CA ALA A 270 22.43 -14.54 -14.42
C ALA A 270 21.92 -15.98 -14.49
N LEU A 271 20.60 -16.20 -14.46
CA LEU A 271 20.02 -17.54 -14.60
C LEU A 271 20.32 -18.15 -15.98
N THR A 272 20.19 -17.35 -17.04
CA THR A 272 20.52 -17.79 -18.42
C THR A 272 21.99 -18.19 -18.54
N LEU A 273 22.90 -17.37 -18.01
CA LEU A 273 24.33 -17.64 -18.04
C LEU A 273 24.67 -18.91 -17.27
N GLY A 274 24.13 -19.05 -16.05
CA GLY A 274 24.30 -20.24 -15.23
C GLY A 274 23.84 -21.50 -15.94
N ILE A 275 22.58 -21.53 -16.40
CA ILE A 275 22.02 -22.69 -17.10
C ILE A 275 22.87 -23.06 -18.31
N LYS A 276 23.24 -22.10 -19.16
CA LYS A 276 24.08 -22.39 -20.34
C LYS A 276 25.43 -22.99 -19.96
N ALA A 277 26.15 -22.35 -19.03
CA ALA A 277 27.44 -22.82 -18.57
C ALA A 277 27.37 -24.26 -18.01
N TRP A 278 26.40 -24.52 -17.14
CA TRP A 278 26.24 -25.84 -16.50
C TRP A 278 25.87 -26.95 -17.50
N TYR A 279 25.10 -26.62 -18.54
CA TYR A 279 24.79 -27.55 -19.63
C TYR A 279 26.00 -27.82 -20.53
N GLU A 280 26.87 -26.84 -20.74
CA GLU A 280 28.07 -26.94 -21.60
C GLU A 280 29.29 -27.55 -20.87
N GLY A 281 29.13 -28.01 -19.63
CA GLY A 281 30.21 -28.62 -18.85
C GLY A 281 31.15 -27.61 -18.19
N GLU A 282 30.73 -26.35 -18.08
CA GLU A 282 31.43 -25.28 -17.36
C GLU A 282 30.67 -24.88 -16.09
N ASP A 283 31.29 -24.01 -15.29
CA ASP A 283 30.70 -23.45 -14.08
C ASP A 283 30.94 -21.94 -13.99
N VAL A 284 30.18 -21.25 -13.14
CA VAL A 284 30.24 -19.80 -13.01
C VAL A 284 30.02 -19.37 -11.55
N LYS A 285 30.79 -18.38 -11.12
CA LYS A 285 30.58 -17.70 -9.83
C LYS A 285 29.81 -16.41 -10.05
N PHE A 286 28.88 -16.13 -9.14
CA PHE A 286 28.05 -14.93 -9.18
C PHE A 286 28.42 -13.97 -8.05
N ASP A 287 28.55 -12.70 -8.40
CA ASP A 287 28.69 -11.60 -7.44
C ASP A 287 27.34 -10.87 -7.27
N TYR A 288 26.83 -10.91 -6.04
CA TYR A 288 25.54 -10.32 -5.63
C TYR A 288 25.67 -8.91 -5.06
N SER A 289 26.89 -8.35 -5.00
CA SER A 289 27.21 -7.08 -4.34
C SER A 289 26.36 -5.88 -4.79
N LYS A 290 25.91 -5.88 -6.04
CA LYS A 290 25.07 -4.80 -6.60
C LYS A 290 23.59 -4.94 -6.26
N ILE A 291 23.12 -6.11 -5.83
CA ILE A 291 21.70 -6.35 -5.55
C ILE A 291 21.29 -5.62 -4.28
N ARG A 292 20.17 -4.90 -4.34
CA ARG A 292 19.64 -4.15 -3.19
C ARG A 292 19.29 -5.07 -2.01
N PRO A 293 19.46 -4.61 -0.76
CA PRO A 293 19.17 -5.42 0.41
C PRO A 293 17.67 -5.68 0.61
N ALA A 294 17.36 -6.70 1.42
CA ALA A 294 16.00 -6.99 1.84
C ALA A 294 15.36 -5.77 2.53
N GLY A 295 14.09 -5.51 2.22
CA GLY A 295 13.34 -4.36 2.73
C GLY A 295 13.43 -3.09 1.88
N ALA A 296 14.35 -3.00 0.91
CA ALA A 296 14.49 -1.83 0.06
C ALA A 296 13.21 -1.55 -0.77
N ARG A 297 12.73 -0.29 -0.81
CA ARG A 297 11.46 0.07 -1.47
C ARG A 297 11.56 -0.01 -2.99
N LEU A 298 10.59 -0.68 -3.62
CA LEU A 298 10.48 -0.75 -5.09
C LEU A 298 9.65 0.44 -5.60
N LYS A 299 10.28 1.34 -6.36
CA LYS A 299 9.65 2.61 -6.79
C LYS A 299 8.53 2.43 -7.82
N THR A 300 8.68 1.50 -8.75
CA THR A 300 7.79 1.39 -9.93
C THR A 300 6.61 0.45 -9.70
N MET A 301 6.86 -0.74 -9.15
CA MET A 301 5.84 -1.78 -8.95
C MET A 301 5.27 -1.81 -7.52
N GLY A 302 5.75 -0.94 -6.62
CA GLY A 302 5.43 -1.00 -5.20
C GLY A 302 6.03 -2.24 -4.51
N GLY A 303 5.88 -2.32 -3.18
CA GLY A 303 6.44 -3.40 -2.37
C GLY A 303 7.89 -3.15 -1.90
N ARG A 304 8.51 -4.21 -1.38
CA ARG A 304 9.87 -4.22 -0.83
C ARG A 304 10.67 -5.37 -1.44
N SER A 305 11.98 -5.18 -1.63
CA SER A 305 12.87 -6.22 -2.12
C SER A 305 13.09 -7.31 -1.06
N SER A 306 13.36 -8.53 -1.50
CA SER A 306 13.70 -9.68 -0.65
C SER A 306 15.19 -9.87 -0.46
N GLY A 307 16.00 -9.00 -1.07
CA GLY A 307 17.44 -9.14 -1.09
C GLY A 307 17.93 -10.20 -2.08
N PRO A 308 19.24 -10.51 -2.06
CA PRO A 308 19.85 -11.45 -3.00
C PRO A 308 19.62 -12.93 -2.65
N GLU A 309 19.29 -13.25 -1.39
CA GLU A 309 19.23 -14.63 -0.89
C GLU A 309 18.30 -15.55 -1.70
N PRO A 310 17.09 -15.12 -2.13
CA PRO A 310 16.24 -15.97 -2.97
C PRO A 310 16.88 -16.34 -4.31
N LEU A 311 17.63 -15.41 -4.92
CA LEU A 311 18.34 -15.67 -6.18
C LEU A 311 19.50 -16.62 -5.97
N HIS A 312 20.26 -16.45 -4.87
CA HIS A 312 21.32 -17.36 -4.48
C HIS A 312 20.78 -18.80 -4.34
N SER A 313 19.71 -18.97 -3.56
CA SER A 313 19.04 -20.26 -3.39
C SER A 313 18.55 -20.89 -4.69
N LEU A 314 18.02 -20.07 -5.62
CA LEU A 314 17.59 -20.54 -6.93
C LEU A 314 18.78 -21.03 -7.77
N LEU A 315 19.83 -20.22 -7.91
CA LEU A 315 20.98 -20.56 -8.76
C LEU A 315 21.67 -21.84 -8.26
N ASP A 316 21.83 -21.99 -6.94
CA ASP A 316 22.38 -23.20 -6.33
C ASP A 316 21.51 -24.43 -6.59
N PHE A 317 20.19 -24.29 -6.48
CA PHE A 317 19.24 -25.38 -6.73
C PHE A 317 19.29 -25.83 -8.19
N VAL A 318 19.24 -24.88 -9.13
CA VAL A 318 19.27 -25.15 -10.57
C VAL A 318 20.60 -25.78 -10.96
N ARG A 319 21.73 -25.24 -10.47
CA ARG A 319 23.06 -25.84 -10.65
C ARG A 319 23.07 -27.29 -10.19
N LYS A 320 22.65 -27.57 -8.95
CA LYS A 320 22.62 -28.93 -8.40
C LYS A 320 21.75 -29.88 -9.24
N LYS A 321 20.58 -29.42 -9.69
CA LYS A 321 19.68 -30.22 -10.54
C LYS A 321 20.31 -30.56 -11.89
N ILE A 322 20.93 -29.60 -12.56
CA ILE A 322 21.60 -29.82 -13.85
C ILE A 322 22.79 -30.76 -13.67
N LEU A 323 23.67 -30.51 -12.69
CA LEU A 323 24.88 -31.32 -12.49
C LEU A 323 24.57 -32.77 -12.06
N ASN A 324 23.45 -33.03 -11.38
CA ASN A 324 22.99 -34.39 -11.07
C ASN A 324 22.48 -35.15 -12.31
N ASN A 325 22.35 -34.48 -13.44
CA ASN A 325 21.87 -35.01 -14.71
C ASN A 325 22.94 -35.03 -15.81
N GLN A 326 24.23 -34.92 -15.47
CA GLN A 326 25.32 -35.08 -16.43
C GLN A 326 25.20 -36.39 -17.23
N GLY A 327 25.39 -36.31 -18.54
CA GLY A 327 25.25 -37.42 -19.49
C GLY A 327 23.79 -37.77 -19.86
N ARG A 328 22.79 -37.06 -19.33
CA ARG A 328 21.37 -37.25 -19.65
C ARG A 328 20.64 -35.92 -19.87
N ARG A 329 19.44 -35.98 -20.45
CA ARG A 329 18.51 -34.85 -20.47
C ARG A 329 17.83 -34.73 -19.12
N LEU A 330 17.39 -33.53 -18.77
CA LEU A 330 16.50 -33.34 -17.63
C LEU A 330 15.19 -34.08 -17.87
N SER A 331 14.64 -34.65 -16.80
CA SER A 331 13.31 -35.23 -16.83
C SER A 331 12.22 -34.14 -16.69
N SER A 332 10.98 -34.45 -17.07
CA SER A 332 9.85 -33.55 -16.83
C SER A 332 9.70 -33.12 -15.37
N ILE A 333 10.01 -34.01 -14.42
CA ILE A 333 9.98 -33.69 -13.00
C ILE A 333 11.12 -32.73 -12.60
N ASP A 334 12.31 -32.88 -13.19
CA ASP A 334 13.41 -31.93 -12.92
C ASP A 334 13.09 -30.52 -13.44
N VAL A 335 12.50 -30.44 -14.64
CA VAL A 335 12.06 -29.15 -15.21
C VAL A 335 10.94 -28.54 -14.37
N HIS A 336 9.95 -29.34 -13.95
CA HIS A 336 8.90 -28.91 -13.06
C HIS A 336 9.46 -28.36 -11.74
N ASP A 337 10.40 -29.08 -11.11
CA ASP A 337 11.05 -28.66 -9.87
C ASP A 337 11.78 -27.33 -10.02
N ILE A 338 12.51 -27.14 -11.13
CA ILE A 338 13.20 -25.88 -11.43
C ILE A 338 12.20 -24.73 -11.55
N ILE A 339 11.10 -24.92 -12.28
CA ILE A 339 10.07 -23.88 -12.47
C ILE A 339 9.36 -23.57 -11.15
N CYS A 340 9.08 -24.58 -10.32
CA CYS A 340 8.54 -24.40 -8.97
C CYS A 340 9.51 -23.61 -8.08
N LYS A 341 10.81 -23.87 -8.17
CA LYS A 341 11.83 -23.10 -7.44
C LYS A 341 11.91 -21.65 -7.90
N ILE A 342 11.76 -21.39 -9.19
CA ILE A 342 11.62 -20.03 -9.73
C ILE A 342 10.39 -19.34 -9.15
N GLY A 343 9.27 -20.05 -9.03
CA GLY A 343 8.06 -19.57 -8.35
C GLY A 343 8.29 -19.15 -6.91
N GLU A 344 8.99 -19.98 -6.13
CA GLU A 344 9.32 -19.73 -4.73
C GLU A 344 10.11 -18.42 -4.55
N LEU A 345 11.08 -18.15 -5.44
CA LEU A 345 11.86 -16.90 -5.45
C LEU A 345 10.96 -15.67 -5.50
N VAL A 346 9.91 -15.71 -6.33
CA VAL A 346 9.01 -14.57 -6.55
C VAL A 346 8.01 -14.40 -5.40
N VAL A 347 7.58 -15.48 -4.76
CA VAL A 347 6.68 -15.43 -3.58
C VAL A 347 7.40 -14.82 -2.38
N ASN A 348 8.65 -15.22 -2.13
CA ASN A 348 9.50 -14.65 -1.09
C ASN A 348 9.76 -13.14 -1.31
N GLY A 349 9.49 -12.64 -2.53
CA GLY A 349 9.45 -11.25 -3.03
C GLY A 349 8.53 -10.24 -2.32
N GLY A 350 7.70 -10.67 -1.36
CA GLY A 350 6.59 -9.84 -0.85
C GLY A 350 5.43 -9.69 -1.84
N SER A 351 5.42 -10.50 -2.91
CA SER A 351 4.34 -10.59 -3.89
C SER A 351 3.42 -11.77 -3.58
N GLU A 352 2.98 -11.90 -2.33
CA GLU A 352 2.12 -13.00 -1.81
C GLU A 352 0.80 -13.22 -2.58
N LYS A 353 0.48 -12.39 -3.58
CA LYS A 353 -0.83 -12.39 -4.23
C LYS A 353 -0.92 -13.02 -5.62
N LYS A 354 0.16 -13.47 -6.27
CA LYS A 354 0.08 -13.79 -7.73
C LYS A 354 0.97 -14.92 -8.29
N CYS A 355 1.52 -15.82 -7.50
CA CYS A 355 2.12 -17.04 -8.06
C CYS A 355 1.07 -18.15 -8.12
N ALA A 356 0.28 -18.16 -9.20
CA ALA A 356 -0.57 -19.30 -9.54
C ALA A 356 0.19 -20.13 -10.57
N HIS A 357 0.80 -21.23 -10.12
CA HIS A 357 1.34 -22.24 -11.02
C HIS A 357 0.20 -23.19 -11.36
N LEU A 358 -0.09 -23.32 -12.65
CA LEU A 358 -0.88 -24.41 -13.19
C LEU A 358 0.07 -25.21 -14.08
N SER A 359 0.45 -26.39 -13.60
CA SER A 359 1.11 -27.41 -14.41
C SER A 359 -0.01 -28.18 -15.11
N PHE A 360 -0.03 -28.13 -16.44
CA PHE A 360 -0.95 -28.93 -17.26
C PHE A 360 -0.28 -30.21 -17.73
#